data_AF-A0A8T5GH64-F1
#
_entry.id   AF-A0A8T5GH64-F1
#
_cell.length_a   1.000
_cell.length_b   1.000
_cell.length_c   1.000
_cell.angle_alpha   90.00
_cell.angle_beta   90.00
_cell.angle_gamma   90.00
#
_symmetry.space_group_name_H-M   'P 1'
#
loop_
_entity.id
_entity.type
_entity.pdbx_description
1 polymer ?
#
loop_
_entity_poly.entity_id
_entity_poly.type
_entity_poly.pdbx_seq_one_letter_code
_entity_poly.pdbx_strand_id
1 'polypeptide(L)'
;MPVPTIPPVLTDEVTFARYPFLPQAAQWIRDMAQRHSIDLNELLDGPWMEKARQRARIRLIDSVQSKEGVQVVGGDIHTEEGRLIEAFSFYYARLVVCASEDERLIARWAQAEAARAEQLLIQDEVNLPVLAETYISEAVRISQPTGSAVLASSSTSMRQLRQGNSSLWKIGLSDFIEICPKITGDRWRLPNVDLKDGWVTLHNERQYTSSAKLARLLRERIKRGIEQEALEKMAEVTTDLAVRLAEPVGIVRNLMANKASEAIALVGAEESDWPPCMQKIIAELTNGVNVNHFGRLFLASMAATLALPQEACVGFFRGAPDFSESTTSYQVEHVYQHEYTPAGCGKLKINHNCPVLPGDNRTCDQPWMDHPLKYIRATQRWKRLTSKPAESVEKEPAQPEGSAEQKSSSDDD
;
A
#
# COMPACT_ATOMS: atom_id res chain seq x y z
N MET A 1 -24.80 0.28 2.94
CA MET A 1 -23.89 -0.66 2.26
C MET A 1 -24.11 -2.03 2.88
N PRO A 2 -24.12 -3.12 2.11
CA PRO A 2 -24.29 -4.47 2.65
C PRO A 2 -23.02 -4.88 3.40
N VAL A 3 -22.85 -4.39 4.63
CA VAL A 3 -22.06 -5.06 5.65
C VAL A 3 -23.09 -5.71 6.58
N PRO A 4 -22.88 -6.96 7.02
CA PRO A 4 -23.73 -7.59 8.03
C PRO A 4 -23.97 -6.63 9.20
N THR A 5 -25.24 -6.36 9.52
CA THR A 5 -25.60 -5.47 10.63
C THR A 5 -25.35 -6.09 11.99
N ILE A 6 -25.33 -7.43 12.04
CA ILE A 6 -25.09 -8.22 13.23
C ILE A 6 -24.00 -9.24 12.88
N PRO A 7 -22.79 -9.08 13.41
CA PRO A 7 -21.72 -10.04 13.17
C PRO A 7 -21.98 -11.35 13.96
N PRO A 8 -21.44 -12.49 13.51
CA PRO A 8 -21.60 -13.77 14.19
C PRO A 8 -20.92 -13.75 15.57
N VAL A 9 -21.44 -14.57 16.49
CA VAL A 9 -20.84 -14.75 17.81
C VAL A 9 -19.54 -15.54 17.67
N LEU A 10 -18.45 -14.94 18.16
CA LEU A 10 -17.13 -15.55 18.26
C LEU A 10 -16.78 -15.74 19.74
N THR A 11 -16.11 -16.83 20.09
CA THR A 11 -15.69 -17.12 21.47
C THR A 11 -14.22 -17.55 21.57
N ASP A 12 -13.56 -17.80 20.45
CA ASP A 12 -12.17 -18.27 20.46
C ASP A 12 -11.19 -17.11 20.71
N GLU A 13 -10.53 -17.14 21.87
CA GLU A 13 -9.55 -16.12 22.26
C GLU A 13 -8.36 -16.06 21.30
N VAL A 14 -7.96 -17.19 20.71
CA VAL A 14 -6.85 -17.23 19.75
C VAL A 14 -7.22 -16.44 18.50
N THR A 15 -8.45 -16.60 18.02
CA THR A 15 -9.00 -15.82 16.91
C THR A 15 -9.03 -14.33 17.23
N PHE A 16 -9.46 -13.93 18.43
CA PHE A 16 -9.45 -12.52 18.83
C PHE A 16 -8.04 -11.93 18.91
N ALA A 17 -7.08 -12.65 19.46
CA ALA A 17 -5.68 -12.21 19.49
C ALA A 17 -5.08 -12.11 18.08
N ARG A 18 -5.46 -13.02 17.18
CA ARG A 18 -4.96 -13.07 15.80
C ARG A 18 -5.55 -11.94 14.93
N TYR A 19 -6.81 -11.58 15.17
CA TYR A 19 -7.56 -10.54 14.45
C TYR A 19 -8.15 -9.49 15.44
N PRO A 20 -7.30 -8.68 16.09
CA PRO A 20 -7.71 -7.75 17.15
C PRO A 20 -8.57 -6.57 16.66
N PHE A 21 -8.68 -6.39 15.34
CA PHE A 21 -9.54 -5.41 14.68
C PHE A 21 -10.99 -5.88 14.49
N LEU A 22 -11.32 -7.14 14.82
CA LEU A 22 -12.69 -7.62 14.71
C LEU A 22 -13.60 -6.87 15.69
N PRO A 23 -14.81 -6.45 15.28
CA PRO A 23 -15.78 -5.84 16.19
C PRO A 23 -16.05 -6.69 17.44
N GLN A 24 -16.06 -8.02 17.28
CA GLN A 24 -16.28 -8.97 18.37
C GLN A 24 -15.10 -9.07 19.35
N ALA A 25 -13.87 -8.72 18.92
CA ALA A 25 -12.68 -8.78 19.76
C ALA A 25 -12.63 -7.66 20.80
N ALA A 26 -13.35 -6.55 20.58
CA ALA A 26 -13.30 -5.36 21.43
C ALA A 26 -13.71 -5.65 22.88
N GLN A 27 -14.74 -6.47 23.10
CA GLN A 27 -15.18 -6.84 24.45
C GLN A 27 -14.15 -7.74 25.13
N TRP A 28 -13.64 -8.77 24.43
CA TRP A 28 -12.60 -9.65 24.97
C TRP A 28 -11.34 -8.86 25.37
N ILE A 29 -10.87 -7.93 24.54
CA ILE A 29 -9.69 -7.09 24.87
C ILE A 29 -9.95 -6.21 26.08
N ARG A 30 -11.16 -5.65 26.22
CA ARG A 30 -11.55 -4.87 27.40
C ARG A 30 -11.52 -5.73 28.67
N ASP A 31 -12.04 -6.95 28.60
CA ASP A 31 -12.04 -7.89 29.73
C ASP A 31 -10.61 -8.30 30.11
N MET A 32 -9.74 -8.54 29.12
CA MET A 32 -8.31 -8.76 29.35
C MET A 32 -7.64 -7.55 30.01
N ALA A 33 -7.91 -6.34 29.52
CA ALA A 33 -7.34 -5.12 30.09
C ALA A 33 -7.72 -4.96 31.57
N GLN A 34 -8.99 -5.21 31.91
CA GLN A 34 -9.48 -5.14 33.29
C GLN A 34 -8.86 -6.23 34.17
N ARG A 35 -8.81 -7.48 33.69
CA ARG A 35 -8.28 -8.62 34.46
C ARG A 35 -6.81 -8.44 34.83
N HIS A 36 -6.01 -7.87 33.93
CA HIS A 36 -4.58 -7.65 34.13
C HIS A 36 -4.24 -6.22 34.56
N SER A 37 -5.24 -5.39 34.88
CA SER A 37 -5.06 -3.98 35.25
C SER A 37 -4.21 -3.19 34.23
N ILE A 38 -4.37 -3.48 32.94
CA ILE A 38 -3.69 -2.79 31.84
C ILE A 38 -4.46 -1.51 31.53
N ASP A 39 -4.05 -0.41 32.17
CA ASP A 39 -4.53 0.92 31.84
C ASP A 39 -3.66 1.58 30.75
N LEU A 40 -3.99 2.83 30.38
CA LEU A 40 -3.23 3.57 29.37
C LEU A 40 -1.76 3.78 29.80
N ASN A 41 -1.50 3.94 31.09
CA ASN A 41 -0.14 4.16 31.58
C ASN A 41 0.70 2.88 31.49
N GLU A 42 0.11 1.74 31.85
CA GLU A 42 0.77 0.45 31.72
C GLU A 42 1.06 0.14 30.25
N LEU A 43 0.11 0.41 29.34
CA LEU A 43 0.30 0.20 27.91
C LEU A 43 1.42 1.08 27.34
N LEU A 44 1.50 2.35 27.73
CA LEU A 44 2.46 3.31 27.19
C LEU A 44 3.86 3.17 27.78
N ASP A 45 3.97 3.03 29.10
CA ASP A 45 5.27 3.10 29.80
C ASP A 45 5.52 1.91 30.74
N GLY A 46 4.49 1.12 31.03
CA GLY A 46 4.56 0.05 32.00
C GLY A 46 5.45 -1.12 31.58
N PRO A 47 6.13 -1.80 32.53
CA PRO A 47 7.06 -2.88 32.24
C PRO A 47 6.37 -4.14 31.71
N TRP A 48 5.11 -4.39 32.06
CA TRP A 48 4.37 -5.57 31.61
C TRP A 48 4.10 -5.51 30.10
N MET A 49 3.88 -4.31 29.57
CA MET A 49 3.54 -4.10 28.15
C MET A 49 4.76 -3.81 27.27
N GLU A 50 5.99 -3.88 27.79
CA GLU A 50 7.20 -3.64 26.99
C GLU A 50 7.30 -4.57 25.77
N LYS A 51 7.02 -5.87 25.95
CA LYS A 51 7.00 -6.84 24.83
C LYS A 51 5.94 -6.48 23.78
N ALA A 52 4.78 -5.99 24.21
CA ALA A 52 3.71 -5.54 23.32
C ALA A 52 4.13 -4.29 22.53
N ARG A 53 4.81 -3.32 23.18
CA ARG A 53 5.39 -2.15 22.50
C ARG A 53 6.47 -2.52 21.50
N GLN A 54 7.37 -3.43 21.85
CA GLN A 54 8.40 -3.93 20.93
C GLN A 54 7.77 -4.59 19.71
N ARG A 55 6.77 -5.46 19.92
CA ARG A 55 5.99 -6.05 18.84
C ARG A 55 5.31 -4.98 17.99
N ALA A 56 4.69 -3.97 18.61
CA ALA A 56 4.02 -2.88 17.90
C ALA A 56 5.00 -2.06 17.04
N ARG A 57 6.20 -1.76 17.53
CA ARG A 57 7.26 -1.09 16.76
C ARG A 57 7.61 -1.87 15.50
N ILE A 58 7.77 -3.19 15.61
CA ILE A 58 8.00 -4.07 14.45
C ILE A 58 6.82 -3.99 13.48
N ARG A 59 5.58 -4.03 13.96
CA ARG A 59 4.37 -3.89 13.11
C ARG A 59 4.34 -2.58 12.34
N LEU A 60 4.69 -1.46 12.99
CA LEU A 60 4.73 -0.14 12.37
C LEU A 60 5.84 -0.04 11.33
N ILE A 61 7.03 -0.58 11.62
CA ILE A 61 8.15 -0.62 10.68
C ILE A 61 7.78 -1.48 9.46
N ASP A 62 7.24 -2.68 9.67
CA ASP A 62 6.78 -3.56 8.59
C ASP A 62 5.69 -2.89 7.74
N SER A 63 4.79 -2.12 8.35
CA SER A 63 3.74 -1.39 7.61
C SER A 63 4.33 -0.41 6.59
N VAL A 64 5.43 0.23 6.96
CA VAL A 64 6.16 1.13 6.07
C VAL A 64 7.02 0.35 5.09
N GLN A 65 7.83 -0.60 5.55
CA GLN A 65 8.92 -1.19 4.77
C GLN A 65 8.53 -2.44 3.99
N SER A 66 7.68 -3.31 4.55
CA SER A 66 7.36 -4.62 4.00
C SER A 66 6.52 -4.53 2.72
N LYS A 67 6.83 -5.44 1.78
CA LYS A 67 6.05 -5.67 0.55
C LYS A 67 4.82 -6.56 0.81
N GLU A 68 4.86 -7.38 1.85
CA GLU A 68 3.88 -8.45 2.13
C GLU A 68 2.94 -8.12 3.29
N GLY A 69 3.10 -6.96 3.93
CA GLY A 69 2.37 -6.55 5.13
C GLY A 69 3.14 -6.85 6.42
N VAL A 70 2.43 -6.79 7.54
CA VAL A 70 3.02 -7.06 8.86
C VAL A 70 3.43 -8.51 8.98
N GLN A 71 4.66 -8.78 9.43
CA GLN A 71 5.14 -10.16 9.56
C GLN A 71 4.26 -10.97 10.53
N VAL A 72 4.04 -12.24 10.14
CA VAL A 72 3.29 -13.23 10.93
C VAL A 72 4.11 -13.72 12.14
N VAL A 73 5.36 -13.28 12.29
CA VAL A 73 6.21 -13.59 13.44
C VAL A 73 5.66 -12.91 14.70
N GLY A 74 5.23 -13.75 15.66
CA GLY A 74 4.73 -13.34 16.96
C GLY A 74 5.01 -14.44 18.00
N GLY A 75 4.83 -14.13 19.28
CA GLY A 75 4.94 -15.11 20.35
C GLY A 75 3.89 -16.23 20.24
N ASP A 76 3.94 -17.20 21.15
CA ASP A 76 2.97 -18.30 21.16
C ASP A 76 1.56 -17.82 21.56
N ILE A 77 0.71 -17.59 20.56
CA ILE A 77 -0.69 -17.16 20.71
C ILE A 77 -1.59 -18.20 21.40
N HIS A 78 -1.11 -19.42 21.66
CA HIS A 78 -1.82 -20.40 22.48
C HIS A 78 -1.62 -20.13 23.99
N THR A 79 -0.61 -19.33 24.36
CA THR A 79 -0.45 -18.81 25.72
C THR A 79 -1.25 -17.52 25.93
N GLU A 80 -1.74 -17.29 27.15
CA GLU A 80 -2.44 -16.04 27.50
C GLU A 80 -1.53 -14.82 27.33
N GLU A 81 -0.26 -14.91 27.75
CA GLU A 81 0.74 -13.85 27.55
C GLU A 81 0.93 -13.54 26.06
N GLY A 82 1.04 -14.57 25.21
CA GLY A 82 1.14 -14.38 23.77
C GLY A 82 -0.09 -13.71 23.16
N ARG A 83 -1.29 -14.08 23.62
CA ARG A 83 -2.55 -13.42 23.20
C ARG A 83 -2.58 -11.95 23.59
N LEU A 84 -2.16 -11.63 24.82
CA LEU A 84 -2.05 -10.25 25.30
C LEU A 84 -1.08 -9.45 24.44
N ILE A 85 0.14 -9.96 24.22
CA ILE A 85 1.16 -9.27 23.42
C ILE A 85 0.63 -9.00 22.00
N GLU A 86 0.01 -9.99 21.35
CA GLU A 86 -0.47 -9.86 19.99
C GLU A 86 -1.66 -8.89 19.88
N ALA A 87 -2.57 -8.89 20.85
CA ALA A 87 -3.69 -7.96 20.90
C ALA A 87 -3.23 -6.53 21.23
N PHE A 88 -2.53 -6.31 22.34
CA PHE A 88 -2.13 -4.97 22.79
C PHE A 88 -1.08 -4.32 21.89
N SER A 89 -0.26 -5.10 21.18
CA SER A 89 0.62 -4.53 20.15
C SER A 89 -0.15 -3.92 18.97
N PHE A 90 -1.37 -4.38 18.67
CA PHE A 90 -2.24 -3.76 17.65
C PHE A 90 -2.74 -2.42 18.16
N TYR A 91 -3.21 -2.39 19.40
CA TYR A 91 -3.75 -1.17 20.02
C TYR A 91 -2.68 -0.11 20.20
N TYR A 92 -1.48 -0.49 20.65
CA TYR A 92 -0.35 0.45 20.73
C TYR A 92 0.02 0.99 19.34
N ALA A 93 0.11 0.13 18.31
CA ALA A 93 0.38 0.58 16.95
C ALA A 93 -0.70 1.57 16.46
N ARG A 94 -1.98 1.28 16.73
CA ARG A 94 -3.11 2.17 16.43
C ARG A 94 -2.97 3.53 17.12
N LEU A 95 -2.60 3.55 18.41
CA LEU A 95 -2.37 4.81 19.14
C LEU A 95 -1.26 5.64 18.48
N VAL A 96 -0.17 5.01 18.07
CA VAL A 96 0.94 5.70 17.39
C VAL A 96 0.50 6.31 16.05
N VAL A 97 -0.21 5.55 15.20
CA VAL A 97 -0.67 6.08 13.90
C VAL A 97 -1.78 7.13 14.04
N CYS A 98 -2.62 7.03 15.07
CA CYS A 98 -3.60 8.07 15.36
C CYS A 98 -2.91 9.35 15.86
N ALA A 99 -1.92 9.22 16.76
CA ALA A 99 -1.15 10.35 17.26
C ALA A 99 -0.25 11.00 16.20
N SER A 100 -0.02 10.34 15.07
CA SER A 100 0.73 10.92 13.97
C SER A 100 -0.09 11.87 13.10
N GLU A 101 -1.41 11.99 13.29
CA GLU A 101 -2.28 12.89 12.50
C GLU A 101 -2.03 12.82 10.98
N ASP A 102 -1.63 11.64 10.48
CA ASP A 102 -1.21 11.45 9.09
C ASP A 102 -2.06 10.34 8.49
N GLU A 103 -3.07 10.74 7.72
CA GLU A 103 -3.99 9.82 7.04
C GLU A 103 -3.27 8.85 6.10
N ARG A 104 -2.12 9.26 5.54
CA ARG A 104 -1.32 8.38 4.66
C ARG A 104 -0.71 7.24 5.45
N LEU A 105 -0.23 7.53 6.65
CA LEU A 105 0.32 6.51 7.55
C LEU A 105 -0.79 5.58 8.06
N ILE A 106 -1.97 6.11 8.38
CA ILE A 106 -3.14 5.30 8.77
C ILE A 106 -3.53 4.34 7.63
N ALA A 107 -3.68 4.85 6.41
CA ALA A 107 -4.03 4.03 5.25
C ALA A 107 -2.97 2.95 4.96
N ARG A 108 -1.67 3.29 5.13
CA ARG A 108 -0.55 2.35 4.95
C ARG A 108 -0.55 1.25 6.00
N TRP A 109 -0.74 1.60 7.27
CA TRP A 109 -0.84 0.65 8.38
C TRP A 109 -2.06 -0.26 8.23
N ALA A 110 -3.24 0.29 7.93
CA ALA A 110 -4.44 -0.48 7.68
C ALA A 110 -4.27 -1.48 6.51
N GLN A 111 -3.59 -1.07 5.44
CA GLN A 111 -3.25 -1.95 4.33
C GLN A 111 -2.34 -3.11 4.75
N ALA A 112 -1.35 -2.85 5.60
CA ALA A 112 -0.39 -3.83 6.06
C ALA A 112 -1.01 -4.86 7.02
N GLU A 113 -1.88 -4.42 7.93
CA GLU A 113 -2.64 -5.30 8.82
C GLU A 113 -3.66 -6.14 8.05
N ALA A 114 -4.34 -5.56 7.07
CA ALA A 114 -5.26 -6.30 6.21
C ALA A 114 -4.54 -7.32 5.31
N ALA A 115 -3.33 -7.00 4.84
CA ALA A 115 -2.49 -7.94 4.11
C ALA A 115 -2.04 -9.12 4.99
N ARG A 116 -1.66 -8.85 6.24
CA ARG A 116 -1.36 -9.88 7.23
C ARG A 116 -2.57 -10.79 7.46
N ALA A 117 -3.76 -10.20 7.61
CA ALA A 117 -4.99 -10.97 7.77
C ALA A 117 -5.28 -11.87 6.56
N GLU A 118 -5.07 -11.38 5.33
CA GLU A 118 -5.19 -12.19 4.11
C GLU A 118 -4.26 -13.40 4.15
N GLN A 119 -2.98 -13.22 4.49
CA GLN A 119 -2.00 -14.31 4.54
C GLN A 119 -2.40 -15.41 5.53
N LEU A 120 -2.90 -15.01 6.70
CA LEU A 120 -3.41 -15.93 7.72
C LEU A 120 -4.67 -16.66 7.25
N LEU A 121 -5.64 -15.92 6.71
CA LEU A 121 -6.92 -16.43 6.23
C LEU A 121 -6.80 -17.40 5.06
N ILE A 122 -5.78 -17.25 4.21
CA ILE A 122 -5.50 -18.21 3.12
C ILE A 122 -5.22 -19.62 3.68
N GLN A 123 -4.63 -19.71 4.87
CA GLN A 123 -4.23 -20.97 5.51
C GLN A 123 -5.22 -21.44 6.58
N ASP A 124 -6.15 -20.57 6.99
CA ASP A 124 -7.04 -20.78 8.13
C ASP A 124 -8.47 -21.14 7.67
N GLU A 125 -8.69 -22.43 7.37
CA GLU A 125 -10.01 -22.92 6.93
C GLU A 125 -11.10 -22.84 8.01
N VAL A 126 -10.71 -22.71 9.27
CA VAL A 126 -11.63 -22.68 10.42
C VAL A 126 -12.18 -21.27 10.62
N ASN A 127 -11.31 -20.25 10.58
CA ASN A 127 -11.72 -18.87 10.81
C ASN A 127 -12.25 -18.16 9.57
N LEU A 128 -11.86 -18.59 8.36
CA LEU A 128 -12.28 -17.95 7.12
C LEU A 128 -13.81 -17.82 6.97
N PRO A 129 -14.65 -18.85 7.25
CA PRO A 129 -16.10 -18.72 7.20
C PRO A 129 -16.65 -17.66 8.15
N VAL A 130 -16.18 -17.65 9.40
CA VAL A 130 -16.73 -16.76 10.43
C VAL A 130 -16.31 -15.31 10.20
N LEU A 131 -15.09 -15.09 9.72
CA LEU A 131 -14.65 -13.76 9.30
C LEU A 131 -15.36 -13.31 8.03
N ALA A 132 -15.71 -14.21 7.11
CA ALA A 132 -16.52 -13.87 5.95
C ALA A 132 -17.90 -13.35 6.35
N GLU A 133 -18.60 -14.04 7.24
CA GLU A 133 -19.89 -13.64 7.80
C GLU A 133 -19.84 -12.31 8.59
N THR A 134 -18.64 -11.87 9.02
CA THR A 134 -18.47 -10.57 9.69
C THR A 134 -18.43 -9.41 8.69
N TYR A 135 -17.90 -9.61 7.49
CA TYR A 135 -17.58 -8.53 6.54
C TYR A 135 -18.32 -8.60 5.20
N ILE A 136 -18.94 -9.73 4.87
CA ILE A 136 -19.61 -10.01 3.60
C ILE A 136 -21.03 -10.49 3.94
N SER A 137 -22.04 -9.86 3.35
CA SER A 137 -23.45 -10.15 3.65
C SER A 137 -23.88 -11.49 3.08
N GLU A 138 -23.41 -11.80 1.88
CA GLU A 138 -23.76 -13.01 1.15
C GLU A 138 -22.49 -13.79 0.78
N ALA A 139 -22.02 -14.67 1.67
CA ALA A 139 -20.90 -15.56 1.41
C ALA A 139 -21.27 -17.01 1.78
N VAL A 140 -21.15 -17.94 0.83
CA VAL A 140 -21.54 -19.34 1.04
C VAL A 140 -20.40 -20.29 0.64
N ARG A 141 -20.07 -21.22 1.53
CA ARG A 141 -19.16 -22.34 1.26
C ARG A 141 -19.95 -23.50 0.66
N ILE A 142 -19.59 -23.88 -0.56
CA ILE A 142 -20.08 -25.09 -1.21
C ILE A 142 -19.04 -26.19 -0.96
N SER A 143 -19.40 -27.14 -0.11
CA SER A 143 -18.74 -28.43 -0.12
C SER A 143 -19.07 -29.12 -1.44
N GLN A 144 -18.09 -29.30 -2.32
CA GLN A 144 -18.32 -30.24 -3.41
C GLN A 144 -18.56 -31.61 -2.78
N PRO A 145 -19.63 -32.34 -3.14
CA PRO A 145 -19.73 -33.72 -2.77
C PRO A 145 -18.48 -34.40 -3.31
N THR A 146 -17.74 -35.08 -2.44
CA THR A 146 -16.64 -35.94 -2.84
C THR A 146 -17.20 -36.87 -3.90
N GLY A 147 -16.89 -36.61 -5.17
CA GLY A 147 -17.22 -37.51 -6.25
C GLY A 147 -16.72 -38.88 -5.85
N SER A 148 -17.60 -39.89 -5.91
CA SER A 148 -17.33 -41.29 -5.59
C SER A 148 -15.88 -41.64 -5.83
N ALA A 149 -15.24 -42.32 -4.88
CA ALA A 149 -13.95 -42.94 -5.06
C ALA A 149 -13.97 -43.84 -6.31
N VAL A 150 -13.72 -43.24 -7.48
CA VAL A 150 -13.50 -43.97 -8.72
C VAL A 150 -12.10 -44.51 -8.56
N LEU A 151 -12.05 -45.80 -8.25
CA LEU A 151 -10.89 -46.69 -8.17
C LEU A 151 -9.63 -46.06 -8.75
N ALA A 152 -8.76 -45.58 -7.87
CA ALA A 152 -7.48 -45.00 -8.26
C ALA A 152 -6.65 -46.06 -8.98
N SER A 153 -6.52 -45.93 -10.30
CA SER A 153 -5.47 -46.61 -11.06
C SER A 153 -4.11 -46.10 -10.57
N SER A 154 -3.16 -47.01 -10.39
CA SER A 154 -1.88 -46.88 -9.69
C SER A 154 -0.83 -45.95 -10.32
N SER A 155 -1.24 -44.86 -10.99
CA SER A 155 -0.31 -43.93 -11.66
C SER A 155 -0.57 -42.44 -11.36
N THR A 156 -1.54 -42.08 -10.52
CA THR A 156 -1.79 -40.68 -10.19
C THR A 156 -0.81 -40.18 -9.13
N SER A 157 0.01 -39.19 -9.49
CA SER A 157 0.96 -38.52 -8.58
C SER A 157 0.26 -38.05 -7.30
N MET A 158 0.87 -38.32 -6.14
CA MET A 158 0.43 -37.85 -4.80
C MET A 158 0.07 -36.35 -4.72
N ARG A 159 0.55 -35.54 -5.67
CA ARG A 159 0.27 -34.10 -5.76
C ARG A 159 -1.18 -33.76 -6.18
N GLN A 160 -1.87 -34.66 -6.89
CA GLN A 160 -3.26 -34.45 -7.33
C GLN A 160 -4.30 -34.88 -6.28
N LEU A 161 -3.98 -35.84 -5.39
CA LEU A 161 -4.90 -36.22 -4.31
C LEU A 161 -5.10 -35.12 -3.24
N ARG A 162 -4.15 -34.19 -3.09
CA ARG A 162 -4.29 -33.05 -2.16
C ARG A 162 -5.20 -31.92 -2.65
N GLN A 163 -5.58 -31.90 -3.94
CA GLN A 163 -6.51 -30.91 -4.49
C GLN A 163 -7.99 -31.32 -4.37
N GLY A 164 -8.27 -32.54 -3.89
CA GLY A 164 -9.62 -33.12 -3.86
C GLY A 164 -10.58 -32.60 -2.80
N ASN A 165 -10.16 -31.68 -1.91
CA ASN A 165 -11.00 -31.14 -0.83
C ASN A 165 -11.08 -29.60 -0.83
N SER A 166 -10.80 -28.92 -1.95
CA SER A 166 -10.90 -27.46 -1.98
C SER A 166 -12.37 -27.04 -1.91
N SER A 167 -12.75 -26.42 -0.80
CA SER A 167 -14.07 -25.82 -0.68
C SER A 167 -14.24 -24.68 -1.67
N LEU A 168 -15.40 -24.64 -2.32
CA LEU A 168 -15.70 -23.64 -3.34
C LEU A 168 -16.58 -22.56 -2.70
N TRP A 169 -16.16 -21.31 -2.80
CA TRP A 169 -16.91 -20.18 -2.27
C TRP A 169 -17.76 -19.52 -3.35
N LYS A 170 -18.94 -19.07 -2.94
CA LYS A 170 -19.78 -18.14 -3.70
C LYS A 170 -19.99 -16.87 -2.89
N ILE A 171 -20.05 -15.75 -3.59
CA ILE A 171 -20.33 -14.44 -3.02
C ILE A 171 -21.51 -13.79 -3.75
N GLY A 172 -22.36 -13.07 -3.04
CA GLY A 172 -23.45 -12.30 -3.63
C GLY A 172 -22.95 -11.25 -4.62
N LEU A 173 -23.68 -11.05 -5.70
CA LEU A 173 -23.32 -10.08 -6.74
C LEU A 173 -23.12 -8.67 -6.17
N SER A 174 -23.97 -8.25 -5.23
CA SER A 174 -23.90 -6.92 -4.60
C SER A 174 -22.60 -6.71 -3.82
N ASP A 175 -22.17 -7.70 -3.03
CA ASP A 175 -20.89 -7.65 -2.31
C ASP A 175 -19.71 -7.65 -3.29
N PHE A 176 -19.78 -8.49 -4.33
CA PHE A 176 -18.72 -8.59 -5.33
C PHE A 176 -18.47 -7.26 -6.06
N ILE A 177 -19.52 -6.62 -6.60
CA ILE A 177 -19.37 -5.36 -7.36
C ILE A 177 -18.96 -4.17 -6.49
N GLU A 178 -19.22 -4.21 -5.18
CA GLU A 178 -18.80 -3.15 -4.26
C GLU A 178 -17.31 -3.30 -3.91
N ILE A 179 -16.85 -4.53 -3.68
CA ILE A 179 -15.48 -4.81 -3.23
C ILE A 179 -14.49 -4.78 -4.41
N CYS A 180 -14.82 -5.43 -5.53
CA CYS A 180 -13.88 -5.68 -6.63
C CYS A 180 -13.33 -4.46 -7.37
N PRO A 181 -14.00 -3.29 -7.49
CA PRO A 181 -13.42 -2.11 -8.13
C PRO A 181 -12.11 -1.64 -7.50
N LYS A 182 -11.86 -2.00 -6.23
CA LYS A 182 -10.64 -1.67 -5.49
C LYS A 182 -9.53 -2.71 -5.66
N ILE A 183 -9.79 -3.82 -6.36
CA ILE A 183 -8.85 -4.91 -6.57
C ILE A 183 -8.43 -4.96 -8.03
N THR A 184 -7.11 -4.97 -8.28
CA THR A 184 -6.58 -5.12 -9.64
C THR A 184 -6.63 -6.56 -10.08
N GLY A 185 -6.86 -6.77 -11.37
CA GLY A 185 -6.83 -8.07 -12.02
C GLY A 185 -8.04 -8.23 -12.92
N ASP A 186 -7.81 -8.76 -14.10
CA ASP A 186 -8.88 -9.14 -15.03
C ASP A 186 -9.88 -10.10 -14.39
N ARG A 187 -9.43 -11.03 -13.54
CA ARG A 187 -10.29 -11.99 -12.81
C ARG A 187 -11.36 -11.36 -11.91
N TRP A 188 -11.18 -10.11 -11.48
CA TRP A 188 -12.13 -9.41 -10.61
C TRP A 188 -13.15 -8.60 -11.42
N ARG A 189 -13.02 -8.58 -12.74
CA ARG A 189 -13.97 -7.90 -13.62
C ARG A 189 -15.21 -8.77 -13.78
N LEU A 190 -16.38 -8.16 -13.65
CA LEU A 190 -17.67 -8.85 -13.76
C LEU A 190 -17.84 -9.70 -15.05
N PRO A 191 -17.35 -9.30 -16.24
CA PRO A 191 -17.43 -10.15 -17.44
C PRO A 191 -16.61 -11.45 -17.37
N ASN A 192 -15.65 -11.53 -16.45
CA ASN A 192 -14.71 -12.65 -16.33
C ASN A 192 -15.06 -13.61 -15.19
N VAL A 193 -16.24 -13.45 -14.57
CA VAL A 193 -16.69 -14.31 -13.48
C VAL A 193 -17.97 -15.06 -13.84
N ASP A 194 -18.13 -16.25 -13.28
CA ASP A 194 -19.34 -17.06 -13.42
C ASP A 194 -20.43 -16.52 -12.48
N LEU A 195 -21.46 -15.92 -13.06
CA LEU A 195 -22.61 -15.35 -12.36
C LEU A 195 -23.84 -16.20 -12.64
N LYS A 196 -24.42 -16.79 -11.60
CA LYS A 196 -25.64 -17.59 -11.68
C LYS A 196 -26.57 -17.27 -10.51
N ASP A 197 -27.83 -16.95 -10.82
CA ASP A 197 -28.88 -16.68 -9.83
C ASP A 197 -28.50 -15.62 -8.78
N GLY A 198 -27.74 -14.59 -9.19
CA GLY A 198 -27.26 -13.53 -8.30
C GLY A 198 -25.98 -13.85 -7.52
N TRP A 199 -25.39 -15.03 -7.72
CA TRP A 199 -24.17 -15.47 -7.04
C TRP A 199 -22.98 -15.54 -7.99
N VAL A 200 -21.84 -15.00 -7.55
CA VAL A 200 -20.55 -15.10 -8.23
C VAL A 200 -19.77 -16.28 -7.67
N THR A 201 -19.35 -17.21 -8.53
CA THR A 201 -18.56 -18.39 -8.13
C THR A 201 -17.06 -18.09 -8.11
N LEU A 202 -16.42 -18.25 -6.95
CA LEU A 202 -14.97 -18.06 -6.80
C LEU A 202 -14.22 -19.35 -7.14
N HIS A 203 -14.03 -19.65 -8.42
CA HIS A 203 -13.36 -20.90 -8.85
C HIS A 203 -11.91 -21.01 -8.37
N ASN A 204 -11.46 -22.24 -8.11
CA ASN A 204 -10.04 -22.53 -7.93
C ASN A 204 -9.29 -22.36 -9.25
N GLU A 205 -8.13 -21.72 -9.19
CA GLU A 205 -7.22 -21.51 -10.31
C GLU A 205 -5.81 -21.99 -9.96
N ARG A 206 -4.95 -22.16 -10.97
CA ARG A 206 -3.57 -22.69 -10.80
C ARG A 206 -2.75 -21.97 -9.74
N GLN A 207 -2.93 -20.65 -9.62
CA GLN A 207 -2.16 -19.79 -8.71
C GLN A 207 -3.02 -19.24 -7.57
N TYR A 208 -4.32 -19.54 -7.54
CA TYR A 208 -5.25 -18.83 -6.66
C TYR A 208 -6.44 -19.72 -6.29
N THR A 209 -6.48 -20.18 -5.04
CA THR A 209 -7.56 -21.03 -4.55
C THR A 209 -8.83 -20.19 -4.31
N SER A 210 -9.97 -20.88 -4.21
CA SER A 210 -11.25 -20.26 -3.88
C SER A 210 -11.21 -19.54 -2.53
N SER A 211 -10.62 -20.16 -1.51
CA SER A 211 -10.39 -19.54 -0.20
C SER A 211 -9.47 -18.33 -0.28
N ALA A 212 -8.42 -18.36 -1.11
CA ALA A 212 -7.55 -17.20 -1.31
C ALA A 212 -8.28 -16.03 -1.99
N LYS A 213 -9.19 -16.31 -2.93
CA LYS A 213 -10.07 -15.29 -3.50
C LYS A 213 -10.93 -14.63 -2.44
N LEU A 214 -11.56 -15.43 -1.58
CA LEU A 214 -12.37 -14.88 -0.49
C LEU A 214 -11.52 -14.05 0.48
N ALA A 215 -10.35 -14.54 0.89
CA ALA A 215 -9.43 -13.82 1.76
C ALA A 215 -9.00 -12.46 1.17
N ARG A 216 -8.82 -12.37 -0.15
CA ARG A 216 -8.49 -11.10 -0.84
C ARG A 216 -9.64 -10.12 -0.90
N LEU A 217 -10.88 -10.61 -1.05
CA LEU A 217 -12.07 -9.77 -0.91
C LEU A 217 -12.19 -9.26 0.53
N LEU A 218 -11.94 -10.11 1.52
CA LEU A 218 -11.95 -9.74 2.93
C LEU A 218 -10.87 -8.70 3.25
N ARG A 219 -9.68 -8.79 2.65
CA ARG A 219 -8.62 -7.78 2.82
C ARG A 219 -9.13 -6.35 2.57
N GLU A 220 -9.92 -6.13 1.53
CA GLU A 220 -10.44 -4.78 1.22
C GLU A 220 -11.46 -4.30 2.26
N ARG A 221 -12.32 -5.20 2.77
CA ARG A 221 -13.28 -4.88 3.84
C ARG A 221 -12.58 -4.64 5.18
N ILE A 222 -11.61 -5.49 5.54
CA ILE A 222 -10.80 -5.37 6.75
C ILE A 222 -10.00 -4.07 6.74
N LYS A 223 -9.30 -3.77 5.64
CA LYS A 223 -8.55 -2.50 5.47
C LYS A 223 -9.46 -1.31 5.76
N ARG A 224 -10.62 -1.26 5.10
CA ARG A 224 -11.57 -0.16 5.26
C ARG A 224 -12.06 -0.04 6.71
N GLY A 225 -12.33 -1.16 7.38
CA GLY A 225 -12.74 -1.16 8.77
C GLY A 225 -11.66 -0.61 9.71
N ILE A 226 -10.43 -1.09 9.56
CA ILE A 226 -9.27 -0.62 10.34
C ILE A 226 -9.01 0.87 10.10
N GLU A 227 -9.03 1.30 8.84
CA GLU A 227 -8.80 2.69 8.43
C GLU A 227 -9.87 3.62 9.00
N GLN A 228 -11.16 3.25 8.87
CA GLN A 228 -12.26 4.05 9.39
C GLN A 228 -12.19 4.19 10.91
N GLU A 229 -11.97 3.08 11.64
CA GLU A 229 -11.87 3.11 13.10
C GLU A 229 -10.67 3.98 13.56
N ALA A 230 -9.53 3.89 12.86
CA ALA A 230 -8.37 4.71 13.17
C ALA A 230 -8.61 6.21 12.89
N LEU A 231 -9.30 6.57 11.80
CA LEU A 231 -9.65 7.96 11.51
C LEU A 231 -10.62 8.53 12.56
N GLU A 232 -11.60 7.74 13.00
CA GLU A 232 -12.51 8.12 14.10
C GLU A 232 -11.73 8.34 15.40
N LYS A 233 -10.79 7.43 15.73
CA LYS A 233 -9.96 7.52 16.94
C LYS A 233 -8.90 8.61 16.89
N MET A 234 -8.41 8.97 15.72
CA MET A 234 -7.49 10.08 15.51
C MET A 234 -8.11 11.40 16.01
N ALA A 235 -9.42 11.61 15.81
CA ALA A 235 -10.13 12.79 16.28
C ALA A 235 -10.26 12.86 17.83
N GLU A 236 -10.07 11.74 18.53
CA GLU A 236 -10.13 11.65 19.99
C GLU A 236 -8.74 11.80 20.66
N VAL A 237 -7.66 11.94 19.88
CA VAL A 237 -6.30 12.02 20.42
C VAL A 237 -6.12 13.29 21.25
N THR A 238 -5.68 13.13 22.49
CA THR A 238 -5.39 14.25 23.39
C THR A 238 -3.95 14.73 23.22
N THR A 239 -3.69 15.99 23.57
CA THR A 239 -2.33 16.57 23.52
C THR A 239 -1.35 15.80 24.41
N ASP A 240 -1.77 15.34 25.59
CA ASP A 240 -0.93 14.52 26.49
C ASP A 240 -0.48 13.21 25.81
N LEU A 241 -1.42 12.51 25.19
CA LEU A 241 -1.14 11.27 24.46
C LEU A 241 -0.20 11.51 23.27
N ALA A 242 -0.41 12.60 22.52
CA ALA A 242 0.45 12.97 21.40
C ALA A 242 1.89 13.26 21.86
N VAL A 243 2.07 13.94 23.00
CA VAL A 243 3.40 14.21 23.59
C VAL A 243 4.09 12.91 24.02
N ARG A 244 3.37 12.02 24.70
CA ARG A 244 3.93 10.72 25.16
C ARG A 244 4.33 9.81 23.99
N LEU A 245 3.65 9.93 22.86
CA LEU A 245 3.92 9.14 21.65
C LEU A 245 4.82 9.87 20.63
N ALA A 246 5.38 11.03 20.96
CA ALA A 246 6.14 11.85 20.01
C ALA A 246 7.36 11.11 19.43
N GLU A 247 8.10 10.36 20.24
CA GLU A 247 9.24 9.56 19.79
C GLU A 247 8.83 8.47 18.78
N PRO A 248 7.92 7.52 19.10
CA PRO A 248 7.51 6.50 18.14
C PRO A 248 6.83 7.09 16.90
N VAL A 249 6.07 8.19 17.03
CA VAL A 249 5.49 8.92 15.89
C VAL A 249 6.60 9.48 14.97
N GLY A 250 7.61 10.12 15.55
CA GLY A 250 8.73 10.68 14.81
C GLY A 250 9.50 9.63 14.02
N ILE A 251 9.75 8.46 14.62
CA ILE A 251 10.41 7.33 13.93
C ILE A 251 9.62 6.90 12.69
N VAL A 252 8.31 6.68 12.82
CA VAL A 252 7.49 6.17 11.72
C VAL A 252 7.29 7.21 10.63
N ARG A 253 7.12 8.50 10.98
CA ARG A 253 7.08 9.61 10.02
C ARG A 253 8.39 9.71 9.23
N ASN A 254 9.53 9.60 9.90
CA ASN A 254 10.85 9.60 9.23
C ASN A 254 11.02 8.40 8.28
N LEU A 255 10.57 7.21 8.68
CA LEU A 255 10.60 6.03 7.81
C LEU A 255 9.71 6.24 6.57
N MET A 256 8.54 6.83 6.73
CA MET A 256 7.66 7.16 5.61
C MET A 256 8.28 8.20 4.67
N ALA A 257 8.87 9.27 5.23
CA ALA A 257 9.56 10.31 4.47
C ALA A 257 10.77 9.76 3.70
N ASN A 258 11.58 8.90 4.34
CA ASN A 258 12.72 8.24 3.71
C ASN A 258 12.28 7.32 2.57
N LYS A 259 11.22 6.52 2.76
CA LYS A 259 10.70 5.66 1.69
C LYS A 259 10.12 6.44 0.51
N ALA A 260 9.45 7.57 0.80
CA ALA A 260 9.03 8.50 -0.25
C ALA A 260 10.26 9.07 -0.99
N SER A 261 11.28 9.54 -0.25
CA SER A 261 12.51 10.07 -0.81
C SER A 261 13.31 9.04 -1.62
N GLU A 262 13.37 7.77 -1.21
CA GLU A 262 14.04 6.70 -1.95
C GLU A 262 13.31 6.37 -3.26
N ALA A 263 11.97 6.37 -3.25
CA ALA A 263 11.17 6.22 -4.47
C ALA A 263 11.37 7.42 -5.42
N ILE A 264 11.60 8.61 -4.86
CA ILE A 264 11.81 9.86 -5.60
C ILE A 264 13.27 9.99 -6.12
N ALA A 265 14.27 9.59 -5.32
CA ALA A 265 15.69 9.72 -5.65
C ALA A 265 16.18 8.76 -6.75
N LEU A 266 15.39 7.74 -7.11
CA LEU A 266 15.69 6.85 -8.22
C LEU A 266 15.53 7.50 -9.62
N VAL A 267 15.22 8.82 -9.68
CA VAL A 267 14.78 9.48 -10.91
C VAL A 267 15.59 10.76 -11.20
N GLY A 268 16.44 10.71 -12.23
CA GLY A 268 17.34 11.79 -12.67
C GLY A 268 16.69 12.96 -13.44
N ALA A 269 15.41 13.25 -13.20
CA ALA A 269 14.74 14.46 -13.70
C ALA A 269 14.14 15.20 -12.51
N GLU A 270 14.32 16.53 -12.42
CA GLU A 270 13.75 17.30 -11.32
C GLU A 270 12.22 17.14 -11.26
N GLU A 271 11.74 16.46 -10.21
CA GLU A 271 10.33 16.11 -9.92
C GLU A 271 9.34 17.27 -10.12
N SER A 272 9.80 18.50 -9.91
CA SER A 272 9.01 19.73 -10.05
C SER A 272 8.52 20.00 -11.48
N ASP A 273 9.00 19.27 -12.48
CA ASP A 273 8.51 19.35 -13.86
C ASP A 273 7.32 18.44 -14.16
N TRP A 274 7.01 17.48 -13.28
CA TRP A 274 6.00 16.46 -13.58
C TRP A 274 4.59 17.04 -13.63
N PRO A 275 3.73 16.51 -14.52
CA PRO A 275 2.36 16.95 -14.63
C PRO A 275 1.54 16.48 -13.42
N PRO A 276 0.51 17.24 -13.01
CA PRO A 276 -0.28 16.93 -11.82
C PRO A 276 -0.96 15.55 -11.88
N CYS A 277 -1.29 15.05 -13.08
CA CYS A 277 -1.81 13.69 -13.25
C CYS A 277 -0.80 12.58 -12.90
N MET A 278 0.48 12.76 -13.23
CA MET A 278 1.54 11.81 -12.87
C MET A 278 1.81 11.87 -11.35
N GLN A 279 1.89 13.08 -10.79
CA GLN A 279 2.05 13.28 -9.35
C GLN A 279 0.91 12.65 -8.54
N LYS A 280 -0.35 12.83 -8.97
CA LYS A 280 -1.52 12.18 -8.36
C LYS A 280 -1.35 10.68 -8.28
N ILE A 281 -1.01 10.02 -9.40
CA ILE A 281 -0.91 8.56 -9.46
C ILE A 281 0.22 8.05 -8.56
N ILE A 282 1.37 8.73 -8.56
CA ILE A 282 2.50 8.37 -7.69
C ILE A 282 2.11 8.53 -6.21
N ALA A 283 1.42 9.62 -5.87
CA ALA A 283 0.92 9.83 -4.51
C ALA A 283 -0.10 8.75 -4.10
N GLU A 284 -1.05 8.39 -4.98
CA GLU A 284 -2.01 7.30 -4.73
C GLU A 284 -1.28 5.97 -4.48
N LEU A 285 -0.32 5.60 -5.32
CA LEU A 285 0.47 4.38 -5.15
C LEU A 285 1.26 4.41 -3.83
N THR A 286 1.90 5.53 -3.50
CA THR A 286 2.69 5.70 -2.27
C THR A 286 1.83 5.53 -1.02
N ASN A 287 0.60 6.06 -1.06
CA ASN A 287 -0.40 5.94 0.01
C ASN A 287 -1.07 4.55 0.07
N GLY A 288 -0.65 3.59 -0.76
CA GLY A 288 -1.28 2.27 -0.81
C GLY A 288 -2.71 2.29 -1.36
N VAL A 289 -3.06 3.33 -2.11
CA VAL A 289 -4.30 3.40 -2.89
C VAL A 289 -4.08 2.66 -4.20
N ASN A 290 -5.03 1.81 -4.56
CA ASN A 290 -4.94 1.06 -5.80
C ASN A 290 -5.29 1.97 -6.99
N VAL A 291 -4.33 2.15 -7.90
CA VAL A 291 -4.55 2.88 -9.16
C VAL A 291 -5.13 1.93 -10.20
N ASN A 292 -6.14 2.41 -10.94
CA ASN A 292 -6.75 1.63 -12.01
C ASN A 292 -5.75 1.24 -13.11
N HIS A 293 -6.07 0.20 -13.90
CA HIS A 293 -5.17 -0.31 -14.93
C HIS A 293 -4.73 0.77 -15.94
N PHE A 294 -5.63 1.70 -16.29
CA PHE A 294 -5.32 2.80 -17.19
C PHE A 294 -4.27 3.76 -16.60
N GLY A 295 -4.38 4.10 -15.31
CA GLY A 295 -3.44 4.96 -14.61
C GLY A 295 -2.07 4.30 -14.45
N ARG A 296 -2.04 2.99 -14.21
CA ARG A 296 -0.79 2.21 -14.18
C ARG A 296 -0.08 2.22 -15.53
N LEU A 297 -0.81 1.94 -16.61
CA LEU A 297 -0.26 2.00 -17.97
C LEU A 297 0.22 3.42 -18.30
N PHE A 298 -0.56 4.45 -17.93
CA PHE A 298 -0.18 5.83 -18.12
C PHE A 298 1.14 6.15 -17.40
N LEU A 299 1.28 5.81 -16.11
CA LEU A 299 2.51 6.06 -15.37
C LEU A 299 3.71 5.34 -15.99
N ALA A 300 3.55 4.07 -16.37
CA ALA A 300 4.63 3.30 -17.00
C ALA A 300 5.03 3.89 -18.35
N SER A 301 4.07 4.24 -19.21
CA SER A 301 4.33 4.89 -20.50
C SER A 301 4.98 6.26 -20.35
N MET A 302 4.59 7.02 -19.33
CA MET A 302 5.13 8.34 -19.03
C MET A 302 6.58 8.22 -18.55
N ALA A 303 6.87 7.28 -17.65
CA ALA A 303 8.22 6.99 -17.18
C ALA A 303 9.14 6.55 -18.32
N ALA A 304 8.67 5.67 -19.21
CA ALA A 304 9.40 5.26 -20.41
C ALA A 304 9.70 6.45 -21.34
N THR A 305 8.70 7.30 -21.62
CA THR A 305 8.87 8.48 -22.49
C THR A 305 9.82 9.52 -21.89
N LEU A 306 9.86 9.62 -20.56
CA LEU A 306 10.80 10.46 -19.83
C LEU A 306 12.19 9.84 -19.68
N ALA A 307 12.43 8.67 -20.28
CA ALA A 307 13.67 7.91 -20.20
C ALA A 307 14.10 7.62 -18.75
N LEU A 308 13.13 7.44 -17.85
CA LEU A 308 13.43 7.01 -16.48
C LEU A 308 13.90 5.55 -16.50
N PRO A 309 14.88 5.15 -15.67
CA PRO A 309 15.29 3.75 -15.58
C PRO A 309 14.10 2.83 -15.29
N GLN A 310 14.09 1.63 -15.89
CA GLN A 310 13.01 0.65 -15.68
C GLN A 310 12.83 0.33 -14.19
N GLU A 311 13.93 0.18 -13.46
CA GLU A 311 13.93 -0.06 -12.01
C GLU A 311 13.23 1.07 -11.24
N ALA A 312 13.36 2.32 -11.69
CA ALA A 312 12.70 3.47 -11.10
C ALA A 312 11.20 3.46 -11.35
N CYS A 313 10.80 3.10 -12.57
CA CYS A 313 9.39 2.92 -12.89
C CYS A 313 8.74 1.80 -12.06
N VAL A 314 9.41 0.66 -11.92
CA VAL A 314 8.96 -0.43 -11.02
C VAL A 314 8.89 0.06 -9.57
N GLY A 315 9.83 0.92 -9.17
CA GLY A 315 9.85 1.60 -7.88
C GLY A 315 8.54 2.31 -7.53
N PHE A 316 7.94 3.04 -8.46
CA PHE A 316 6.67 3.75 -8.22
C PHE A 316 5.52 2.81 -7.85
N PHE A 317 5.52 1.59 -8.36
CA PHE A 317 4.46 0.62 -8.08
C PHE A 317 4.65 -0.15 -6.78
N ARG A 318 5.79 -0.02 -6.08
CA ARG A 318 6.06 -0.74 -4.82
C ARG A 318 5.04 -0.42 -3.72
N GLY A 319 4.42 0.74 -3.79
CA GLY A 319 3.37 1.13 -2.85
C GLY A 319 2.03 0.43 -3.08
N ALA A 320 1.80 -0.15 -4.27
CA ALA A 320 0.52 -0.72 -4.68
C ALA A 320 0.10 -1.94 -3.83
N PRO A 321 -1.18 -2.08 -3.46
CA PRO A 321 -1.72 -3.21 -2.67
C PRO A 321 -1.43 -4.62 -3.20
N ASP A 322 -1.33 -4.75 -4.52
CA ASP A 322 -1.19 -5.98 -5.30
C ASP A 322 0.21 -6.10 -5.93
N PHE A 323 1.18 -5.32 -5.47
CA PHE A 323 2.51 -5.29 -6.04
C PHE A 323 3.17 -6.68 -5.99
N SER A 324 3.49 -7.20 -7.16
CA SER A 324 4.35 -8.36 -7.36
C SER A 324 5.54 -7.92 -8.19
N GLU A 325 6.75 -8.07 -7.67
CA GLU A 325 7.97 -7.60 -8.33
C GLU A 325 8.19 -8.29 -9.68
N SER A 326 8.03 -9.61 -9.76
CA SER A 326 8.17 -10.35 -11.02
C SER A 326 7.14 -9.90 -12.06
N THR A 327 5.88 -9.78 -11.68
CA THR A 327 4.78 -9.41 -12.59
C THR A 327 4.93 -7.95 -13.04
N THR A 328 5.23 -7.05 -12.11
CA THR A 328 5.35 -5.61 -12.39
C THR A 328 6.58 -5.34 -13.24
N SER A 329 7.73 -5.95 -12.93
CA SER A 329 8.93 -5.81 -13.75
C SER A 329 8.69 -6.27 -15.18
N TYR A 330 8.03 -7.42 -15.39
CA TYR A 330 7.67 -7.91 -16.72
C TYR A 330 6.70 -6.96 -17.46
N GLN A 331 5.67 -6.46 -16.78
CA GLN A 331 4.71 -5.52 -17.38
C GLN A 331 5.36 -4.19 -17.76
N VAL A 332 6.20 -3.65 -16.87
CA VAL A 332 6.95 -2.41 -17.14
C VAL A 332 7.95 -2.65 -18.27
N GLU A 333 8.66 -3.78 -18.29
CA GLU A 333 9.57 -4.14 -19.40
C GLU A 333 8.84 -4.14 -20.74
N HIS A 334 7.68 -4.80 -20.78
CA HIS A 334 6.85 -4.84 -21.98
C HIS A 334 6.43 -3.43 -22.43
N VAL A 335 6.09 -2.53 -21.50
CA VAL A 335 5.77 -1.14 -21.83
C VAL A 335 6.97 -0.38 -22.37
N TYR A 336 8.16 -0.57 -21.79
CA TYR A 336 9.41 0.06 -22.21
C TYR A 336 9.85 -0.40 -23.60
N GLN A 337 9.66 -1.68 -23.94
CA GLN A 337 9.99 -2.24 -25.25
C GLN A 337 9.07 -1.76 -26.38
N HIS A 338 7.81 -1.44 -26.07
CA HIS A 338 6.80 -1.09 -27.08
C HIS A 338 6.56 0.43 -27.23
N GLU A 339 7.30 1.26 -26.47
CA GLU A 339 7.28 2.73 -26.56
C GLU A 339 5.86 3.33 -26.63
N TYR A 340 4.94 2.85 -25.79
CA TYR A 340 3.57 3.36 -25.76
C TYR A 340 3.56 4.87 -25.53
N THR A 341 2.85 5.61 -26.39
CA THR A 341 2.62 7.03 -26.17
C THR A 341 1.68 7.23 -24.97
N PRO A 342 2.04 8.04 -23.96
CA PRO A 342 1.18 8.31 -22.83
C PRO A 342 -0.18 8.86 -23.23
N ALA A 343 -1.19 8.61 -22.41
CA ALA A 343 -2.53 9.11 -22.67
C ALA A 343 -2.63 10.65 -22.53
N GLY A 344 -3.39 11.28 -23.43
CA GLY A 344 -3.69 12.71 -23.38
C GLY A 344 -4.67 13.12 -22.27
N CYS A 345 -4.74 14.41 -21.97
CA CYS A 345 -5.50 14.98 -20.85
C CYS A 345 -6.99 14.62 -20.89
N GLY A 346 -7.62 14.61 -22.07
CA GLY A 346 -9.03 14.20 -22.21
C GLY A 346 -9.29 12.77 -21.75
N LYS A 347 -8.43 11.82 -22.15
CA LYS A 347 -8.53 10.42 -21.71
C LYS A 347 -8.26 10.28 -20.22
N LEU A 348 -7.30 11.03 -19.67
CA LEU A 348 -7.01 11.01 -18.24
C LEU A 348 -8.17 11.55 -17.40
N LYS A 349 -8.86 12.60 -17.86
CA LYS A 349 -10.07 13.13 -17.21
C LYS A 349 -11.20 12.11 -17.21
N ILE A 350 -11.48 11.47 -18.35
CA ILE A 350 -12.55 10.45 -18.48
C ILE A 350 -12.26 9.21 -17.62
N ASN A 351 -10.99 8.80 -17.49
CA ASN A 351 -10.59 7.63 -16.70
C ASN A 351 -10.24 7.97 -15.23
N HIS A 352 -10.65 9.14 -14.73
CA HIS A 352 -10.43 9.61 -13.35
C HIS A 352 -8.97 9.70 -12.88
N ASN A 353 -8.03 9.81 -13.81
CA ASN A 353 -6.57 9.85 -13.57
C ASN A 353 -5.99 11.28 -13.62
N CYS A 354 -6.81 12.31 -13.86
CA CYS A 354 -6.42 13.72 -13.77
C CYS A 354 -7.02 14.35 -12.50
N PRO A 355 -6.22 14.99 -11.62
CA PRO A 355 -6.74 15.67 -10.42
C PRO A 355 -7.30 17.08 -10.71
N VAL A 356 -7.00 17.65 -11.88
CA VAL A 356 -7.20 19.09 -12.14
C VAL A 356 -8.62 19.37 -12.62
N LEU A 357 -9.36 20.19 -11.87
CA LEU A 357 -10.60 20.83 -12.29
C LEU A 357 -10.31 22.20 -12.94
N PRO A 358 -11.25 22.75 -13.74
CA PRO A 358 -11.05 24.06 -14.36
C PRO A 358 -10.77 25.15 -13.32
N GLY A 359 -9.61 25.81 -13.43
CA GLY A 359 -9.18 26.87 -12.51
C GLY A 359 -8.13 26.44 -11.47
N ASP A 360 -7.91 25.14 -11.29
CA ASP A 360 -6.96 24.62 -10.29
C ASP A 360 -5.49 24.79 -10.71
N ASN A 361 -5.22 24.83 -12.02
CA ASN A 361 -3.87 24.92 -12.53
C ASN A 361 -3.83 25.73 -13.82
N ARG A 362 -3.25 26.93 -13.73
CA ARG A 362 -3.12 27.90 -14.83
C ARG A 362 -2.52 27.33 -16.11
N THR A 363 -1.59 26.37 -15.99
CA THR A 363 -0.92 25.74 -17.14
C THR A 363 -1.80 24.65 -17.75
N CYS A 364 -2.52 23.87 -16.94
CA CYS A 364 -3.50 22.88 -17.40
C CYS A 364 -4.76 23.52 -18.01
N ASP A 365 -5.11 24.74 -17.61
CA ASP A 365 -6.28 25.46 -18.10
C ASP A 365 -6.05 26.14 -19.47
N GLN A 366 -4.82 26.11 -19.98
CA GLN A 366 -4.52 26.70 -21.29
C GLN A 366 -5.23 25.94 -22.42
N PRO A 367 -5.79 26.64 -23.43
CA PRO A 367 -6.54 26.01 -24.52
C PRO A 367 -5.69 25.06 -25.39
N TRP A 368 -4.37 25.23 -25.39
CA TRP A 368 -3.42 24.38 -26.10
C TRP A 368 -2.90 23.18 -25.26
N MET A 369 -3.29 23.08 -23.98
CA MET A 369 -2.83 22.05 -23.06
C MET A 369 -3.71 20.79 -23.10
N ASP A 370 -3.46 19.94 -24.09
CA ASP A 370 -4.21 18.69 -24.32
C ASP A 370 -3.44 17.42 -23.91
N HIS A 371 -2.18 17.53 -23.48
CA HIS A 371 -1.31 16.38 -23.23
C HIS A 371 -0.30 16.61 -22.08
N PRO A 372 -0.08 15.62 -21.18
CA PRO A 372 0.89 15.73 -20.09
C PRO A 372 2.34 16.00 -20.54
N LEU A 373 2.76 15.47 -21.68
CA LEU A 373 4.06 15.81 -22.28
C LEU A 373 4.18 17.29 -22.70
N LYS A 374 3.08 17.94 -23.14
CA LYS A 374 3.09 19.38 -23.42
C LYS A 374 3.25 20.18 -22.13
N TYR A 375 2.68 19.69 -21.02
CA TYR A 375 2.85 20.29 -19.70
C TYR A 375 4.32 20.33 -19.29
N ILE A 376 5.02 19.19 -19.38
CA ILE A 376 6.45 19.11 -19.06
C ILE A 376 7.26 20.09 -19.91
N ARG A 377 7.04 20.10 -21.23
CA ARG A 377 7.76 21.03 -22.14
C ARG A 377 7.49 22.49 -21.79
N ALA A 378 6.26 22.83 -21.42
CA ALA A 378 5.89 24.19 -21.03
C ALA A 378 6.55 24.61 -19.72
N THR A 379 6.55 23.74 -18.71
CA THR A 379 7.19 23.98 -17.41
C THR A 379 8.70 24.14 -17.57
N GLN A 380 9.36 23.25 -18.32
CA GLN A 380 10.79 23.33 -18.63
C GLN A 380 11.16 24.60 -19.40
N ARG A 381 10.35 25.00 -20.39
CA ARG A 381 10.57 26.23 -21.14
C ARG A 381 10.43 27.46 -20.25
N TRP A 382 9.42 27.49 -19.38
CA TRP A 382 9.22 28.58 -18.43
C TRP A 382 10.39 28.68 -17.46
N LYS A 383 10.81 27.55 -16.87
CA LYS A 383 12.01 27.49 -16.00
C LYS A 383 13.25 28.03 -16.69
N ARG A 384 13.57 27.59 -17.91
CA ARG A 384 14.72 28.07 -18.69
C ARG A 384 14.67 29.58 -18.96
N LEU A 385 13.48 30.17 -19.10
CA LEU A 385 13.29 31.61 -19.30
C LEU A 385 13.41 32.39 -17.99
N THR A 386 13.07 31.78 -16.85
CA THR A 386 13.12 32.42 -15.53
C THR A 386 14.43 32.19 -14.78
N SER A 387 15.17 31.12 -15.10
CA SER A 387 16.51 30.83 -14.57
C SER A 387 17.56 31.58 -15.41
N LYS A 388 17.96 32.78 -14.99
CA LYS A 388 19.19 33.42 -15.49
C LYS A 388 20.43 32.61 -15.02
N PRO A 389 21.54 32.62 -15.79
CA PRO A 389 22.76 31.91 -15.40
C PRO A 389 23.36 32.57 -14.16
N ALA A 390 23.63 31.78 -13.13
CA ALA A 390 24.50 32.20 -12.04
C ALA A 390 25.91 32.41 -12.60
N GLU A 391 26.35 33.66 -12.57
CA GLU A 391 27.74 34.16 -12.60
C GLU A 391 28.77 33.34 -13.38
N SER A 392 29.08 33.81 -14.58
CA SER A 392 30.46 33.78 -15.05
C SER A 392 31.32 34.47 -14.00
N VAL A 393 32.08 33.69 -13.23
CA VAL A 393 33.19 34.17 -12.42
C VAL A 393 34.05 35.09 -13.29
N GLU A 394 33.99 36.38 -12.99
CA GLU A 394 34.96 37.35 -13.48
C GLU A 394 36.33 36.86 -13.02
N LYS A 395 37.10 36.33 -13.98
CA LYS A 395 38.55 36.21 -13.79
C LYS A 395 39.08 37.64 -13.74
N GLU A 396 39.39 38.06 -12.52
CA GLU A 396 40.28 39.18 -12.24
C GLU A 396 41.52 39.08 -13.17
N PRO A 397 41.87 40.13 -13.93
CA PRO A 397 43.04 40.07 -14.79
C PRO A 397 44.30 40.09 -13.93
N ALA A 398 45.04 38.98 -13.98
CA ALA A 398 46.40 38.90 -13.46
C ALA A 398 47.27 40.01 -14.07
N GLN A 399 47.89 40.81 -13.20
CA GLN A 399 48.91 41.77 -13.60
C GLN A 399 50.09 41.04 -14.27
N PRO A 400 50.71 41.63 -15.31
CA PRO A 400 51.82 41.01 -16.01
C PRO A 400 53.11 41.20 -15.19
N GLU A 401 53.66 40.11 -14.66
CA GLU A 401 55.08 40.07 -14.29
C GLU A 401 55.92 40.16 -15.56
N GLY A 402 56.60 41.29 -15.70
CA GLY A 402 57.45 41.62 -16.83
C GLY A 402 58.65 40.66 -16.93
N SER A 403 58.80 40.10 -18.13
CA SER A 403 60.03 39.50 -18.63
C SER A 403 61.18 40.50 -18.59
N ALA A 404 62.15 40.26 -17.71
CA ALA A 404 63.47 40.88 -17.78
C ALA A 404 64.37 40.04 -18.68
N GLU A 405 64.66 40.54 -19.88
CA GLU A 405 65.76 40.05 -20.71
C GLU A 405 66.64 41.24 -21.16
N GLN A 406 67.77 41.34 -20.48
CA GLN A 406 69.12 41.71 -20.95
C GLN A 406 69.36 42.94 -21.85
N LYS A 407 70.18 43.87 -21.33
CA LYS A 407 71.43 44.40 -21.93
C LYS A 407 72.03 45.45 -20.97
N SER A 408 73.14 45.16 -20.29
CA SER A 408 74.55 45.31 -20.70
C SER A 408 75.14 46.70 -20.44
N SER A 409 76.38 46.72 -19.92
CA SER A 409 77.35 47.84 -19.76
C SER A 409 76.94 48.92 -18.74
N SER A 410 77.77 49.48 -17.88
CA SER A 410 79.25 49.62 -17.75
C SER A 410 79.47 50.32 -16.39
N ASP A 411 80.39 49.84 -15.56
CA ASP A 411 81.66 50.50 -15.20
C ASP A 411 81.57 51.68 -14.19
N ASP A 412 82.48 51.59 -13.21
CA ASP A 412 83.19 52.64 -12.46
C ASP A 412 82.40 53.64 -11.60
N ASP A 413 82.48 53.52 -10.26
CA ASP A 413 83.56 54.02 -9.38
C ASP A 413 83.22 53.79 -7.88
#